data_AF-A0A6B3E443-F1
#
_entry.id   AF-A0A6B3E443-F1
#
_cell.length_a   1.000
_cell.length_b   1.000
_cell.length_c   1.000
_cell.angle_alpha   90.00
_cell.angle_beta   90.00
_cell.angle_gamma   90.00
#
_symmetry.space_group_name_H-M   'P 1'
#
loop_
_entity.id
_entity.type
_entity.pdbx_description
1 polymer ?
#
loop_
_entity_poly.entity_id
_entity_poly.type
_entity_poly.pdbx_seq_one_letter_code
_entity_poly.pdbx_strand_id
1 'polypeptide(L)'
;MAPEPSAAAAARGASSPFAEYEAEDGSYDGTLLETDATRTFGHTNFATESSGRKSVRLDSTGQYVEFTSAGSTNSIVVRNSIPDAPGGGGQDKTLSLYADGAFVQKLDLSSKHSWLYGSTDDPEGLTNNPGGDARRLFDESHALLDKTYPEGTTFRLQRDAGDDAAYYVVDLIDLEQVAPPASKPAECTSITEYGAVPDDGKDDTDAIQAAVTADQNGEIDCVWIPAGQWRQEQKILTDDPLNRGQYNQVGISDVTIRGAGMWHSQLYTLTAPQDAGGINHPHEGNFGFDIDDNTKISDIAIFGSGTIRGGEGNAEGGVGLNGRFGKNTKISNVWIEHANVATWVGRDYSNIPELWGPGDGLEFTGMRIRNTYADGINFTNGTRNSSVTDSSFRNTGDDSLAVWASTYVKDPSVDVGHDNVFSNNTIQLPWRANGIAVYGGYGNRIENNLVYDTMNYPGIMLA
;
A
#
# COMPACT_ATOMS: atom_id res chain seq x y z
N MET A 1 42.64 -26.60 0.16
CA MET A 1 42.22 -25.35 -0.49
C MET A 1 40.77 -25.16 -0.11
N ALA A 2 40.49 -24.22 0.80
CA ALA A 2 39.13 -23.79 1.05
C ALA A 2 38.63 -23.08 -0.23
N PRO A 3 37.36 -23.26 -0.63
CA PRO A 3 36.81 -22.50 -1.73
C PRO A 3 36.88 -21.01 -1.38
N GLU A 4 37.37 -20.21 -2.31
CA GLU A 4 37.29 -18.75 -2.18
C GLU A 4 35.82 -18.36 -2.00
N PRO A 5 35.52 -17.38 -1.12
CA PRO A 5 34.17 -16.86 -1.03
C PRO A 5 33.81 -16.27 -2.39
N SER A 6 32.79 -16.86 -3.03
CA SER A 6 32.05 -16.22 -4.11
C SER A 6 31.77 -14.79 -3.68
N ALA A 7 32.09 -13.81 -4.54
CA ALA A 7 31.68 -12.43 -4.33
C ALA A 7 30.22 -12.45 -3.87
N ALA A 8 29.94 -11.89 -2.69
CA ALA A 8 28.59 -11.77 -2.19
C ALA A 8 27.74 -11.18 -3.31
N ALA A 9 26.67 -11.86 -3.70
CA ALA A 9 25.74 -11.31 -4.68
C ALA A 9 25.36 -9.90 -4.17
N ALA A 10 25.54 -8.87 -5.01
CA ALA A 10 25.15 -7.52 -4.63
C ALA A 10 23.67 -7.56 -4.18
N ALA A 11 23.37 -6.97 -3.02
CA ALA A 11 22.00 -6.92 -2.51
C ALA A 11 21.10 -6.27 -3.58
N ARG A 12 20.03 -6.97 -3.95
CA ARG A 12 18.99 -6.49 -4.87
C ARG A 12 17.75 -6.12 -4.07
N GLY A 13 16.91 -5.27 -4.65
CA GLY A 13 15.69 -4.79 -4.01
C GLY A 13 15.91 -3.54 -3.17
N ALA A 14 14.87 -3.18 -2.43
CA ALA A 14 14.85 -2.01 -1.57
C ALA A 14 15.68 -2.21 -0.30
N SER A 15 16.28 -1.13 0.17
CA SER A 15 16.90 -1.00 1.47
C SER A 15 15.84 -0.71 2.53
N SER A 16 14.97 -1.68 2.80
CA SER A 16 13.90 -1.55 3.79
C SER A 16 14.45 -1.28 5.21
N PRO A 17 13.80 -0.41 6.01
CA PRO A 17 14.20 -0.16 7.40
C PRO A 17 13.86 -1.31 8.35
N PHE A 18 13.05 -2.27 7.89
CA PHE A 18 12.60 -3.43 8.64
C PHE A 18 13.34 -4.71 8.21
N ALA A 19 13.44 -5.66 9.14
CA ALA A 19 13.85 -7.03 8.87
C ALA A 19 12.61 -7.94 8.80
N GLU A 20 12.52 -8.78 7.76
CA GLU A 20 11.45 -9.76 7.55
C GLU A 20 11.85 -11.12 8.13
N TYR A 21 10.90 -11.82 8.74
CA TYR A 21 11.07 -13.16 9.30
C TYR A 21 9.89 -14.05 8.90
N GLU A 22 10.18 -15.14 8.19
CA GLU A 22 9.18 -16.13 7.78
C GLU A 22 8.76 -17.01 8.97
N ALA A 23 7.46 -17.29 9.11
CA ALA A 23 6.92 -18.04 10.23
C ALA A 23 7.45 -19.49 10.29
N GLU A 24 7.63 -20.11 9.13
CA GLU A 24 8.13 -21.48 8.99
C GLU A 24 9.63 -21.65 9.30
N ASP A 25 10.40 -20.56 9.28
CA ASP A 25 11.82 -20.55 9.66
C ASP A 25 12.02 -20.37 11.17
N GLY A 26 10.98 -19.93 11.88
CA GLY A 26 10.94 -19.77 13.33
C GLY A 26 10.67 -21.08 14.10
N SER A 27 10.55 -20.97 15.42
CA SER A 27 10.06 -22.05 16.26
C SER A 27 8.54 -21.96 16.35
N TYR A 28 7.81 -23.05 16.13
CA TYR A 28 6.35 -23.02 16.17
C TYR A 28 5.75 -24.28 16.79
N ASP A 29 4.60 -24.10 17.43
CA ASP A 29 3.64 -25.16 17.74
C ASP A 29 2.35 -24.83 16.99
N GLY A 30 2.11 -25.54 15.89
CA GLY A 30 1.09 -25.25 14.90
C GLY A 30 1.17 -26.23 13.74
N THR A 31 0.35 -26.02 12.72
CA THR A 31 0.39 -26.83 11.49
C THR A 31 1.14 -26.06 10.41
N LEU A 32 2.26 -26.61 9.91
CA LEU A 32 2.90 -26.08 8.71
C LEU A 32 1.99 -26.29 7.50
N LEU A 33 1.72 -25.22 6.77
CA LEU A 33 1.05 -25.25 5.47
C LEU A 33 2.10 -25.15 4.37
N GLU A 34 2.00 -26.00 3.36
CA GLU A 34 2.87 -25.95 2.17
C GLU A 34 2.01 -25.96 0.92
N THR A 35 2.44 -25.23 -0.11
CA THR A 35 1.71 -25.17 -1.37
C THR A 35 1.67 -26.53 -2.06
N ASP A 36 0.60 -26.80 -2.80
CA ASP A 36 0.56 -27.98 -3.65
C ASP A 36 1.50 -27.81 -4.85
N ALA A 37 1.99 -28.93 -5.40
CA ALA A 37 2.98 -28.89 -6.48
C ALA A 37 2.48 -28.20 -7.76
N THR A 38 1.16 -28.17 -7.98
CA THR A 38 0.54 -27.66 -9.21
C THR A 38 0.19 -26.18 -9.14
N ARG A 39 -0.02 -25.64 -7.95
CA ARG A 39 -0.53 -24.29 -7.67
C ARG A 39 -1.73 -23.98 -8.57
N THR A 40 -2.76 -24.83 -8.45
CA THR A 40 -3.93 -24.75 -9.32
C THR A 40 -4.57 -23.37 -9.18
N PHE A 41 -4.70 -22.66 -10.31
CA PHE A 41 -5.30 -21.34 -10.35
C PHE A 41 -6.76 -21.36 -9.89
N GLY A 42 -7.17 -20.33 -9.13
CA GLY A 42 -8.55 -20.20 -8.67
C GLY A 42 -8.94 -21.21 -7.59
N HIS A 43 -7.97 -21.87 -6.94
CA HIS A 43 -8.19 -22.76 -5.81
C HIS A 43 -7.69 -22.15 -4.51
N THR A 44 -8.47 -22.29 -3.46
CA THR A 44 -8.17 -21.79 -2.12
C THR A 44 -7.02 -22.58 -1.51
N ASN A 45 -5.86 -21.94 -1.39
CA ASN A 45 -4.70 -22.52 -0.73
C ASN A 45 -3.87 -21.39 -0.09
N PHE A 46 -3.88 -21.32 1.24
CA PHE A 46 -3.12 -20.32 2.00
C PHE A 46 -1.64 -20.35 1.65
N ALA A 47 -1.03 -21.53 1.59
CA ALA A 47 0.39 -21.65 1.32
C ALA A 47 0.75 -21.20 -0.10
N THR A 48 -0.17 -21.29 -1.08
CA THR A 48 0.08 -20.71 -2.41
C THR A 48 0.16 -19.19 -2.36
N GLU A 49 -0.55 -18.51 -1.46
CA GLU A 49 -0.52 -17.05 -1.28
C GLU A 49 0.43 -16.58 -0.16
N SER A 50 1.23 -17.48 0.39
CA SER A 50 2.23 -17.22 1.41
C SER A 50 3.59 -16.87 0.84
N SER A 51 4.37 -16.05 1.54
CA SER A 51 5.80 -15.87 1.25
C SER A 51 6.53 -17.21 1.37
N GLY A 52 7.50 -17.48 0.51
CA GLY A 52 8.19 -18.78 0.48
C GLY A 52 7.28 -19.97 0.15
N ARG A 53 5.99 -19.69 -0.13
CA ARG A 53 4.88 -20.63 -0.30
C ARG A 53 4.60 -21.52 0.91
N LYS A 54 4.84 -20.99 2.12
CA LYS A 54 4.60 -21.69 3.38
C LYS A 54 4.12 -20.72 4.46
N SER A 55 3.39 -21.24 5.42
CA SER A 55 2.94 -20.48 6.58
C SER A 55 2.58 -21.42 7.71
N VAL A 56 2.37 -20.89 8.91
CA VAL A 56 1.99 -21.69 10.07
C VAL A 56 0.57 -21.36 10.50
N ARG A 57 -0.24 -22.41 10.66
CA ARG A 57 -1.62 -22.33 11.10
C ARG A 57 -1.79 -22.68 12.58
N LEU A 58 -2.50 -21.84 13.31
CA LEU A 58 -2.82 -21.96 14.73
C LEU A 58 -4.33 -22.25 14.91
N ASP A 59 -4.66 -23.51 15.18
CA ASP A 59 -6.03 -24.03 15.34
C ASP A 59 -6.44 -24.23 16.81
N SER A 60 -5.52 -24.12 17.77
CA SER A 60 -5.80 -24.40 19.18
C SER A 60 -5.14 -23.40 20.13
N THR A 61 -5.78 -23.12 21.26
CA THR A 61 -5.20 -22.28 22.31
C THR A 61 -3.85 -22.83 22.78
N GLY A 62 -2.86 -21.97 22.89
CA GLY A 62 -1.47 -22.28 23.24
C GLY A 62 -0.55 -22.49 22.04
N GLN A 63 -1.09 -22.65 20.83
CA GLN A 63 -0.28 -22.72 19.60
C GLN A 63 0.33 -21.36 19.26
N TYR A 64 1.54 -21.38 18.69
CA TYR A 64 2.33 -20.17 18.46
C TYR A 64 3.30 -20.29 17.29
N VAL A 65 3.80 -19.13 16.85
CA VAL A 65 5.04 -18.95 16.08
C VAL A 65 5.97 -18.01 16.85
N GLU A 66 7.27 -18.27 16.82
CA GLU A 66 8.28 -17.54 17.57
C GLU A 66 9.52 -17.25 16.72
N PHE A 67 9.96 -15.99 16.79
CA PHE A 67 11.02 -15.39 15.99
C PHE A 67 12.08 -14.82 16.92
N THR A 68 13.34 -14.78 16.47
CA THR A 68 14.43 -14.09 17.20
C THR A 68 14.86 -12.87 16.41
N SER A 69 14.78 -11.68 17.01
CA SER A 69 15.13 -10.45 16.31
C SER A 69 16.63 -10.38 15.98
N ALA A 70 16.95 -10.07 14.73
CA ALA A 70 18.30 -9.80 14.23
C ALA A 70 18.75 -8.34 14.47
N GLY A 71 17.89 -7.51 15.05
CA GLY A 71 18.17 -6.12 15.38
C GLY A 71 17.24 -5.59 16.46
N SER A 72 17.53 -4.39 16.94
CA SER A 72 16.64 -3.64 17.83
C SER A 72 15.32 -3.33 17.12
N THR A 73 14.19 -3.39 17.83
CA THR A 73 12.88 -3.09 17.27
C THR A 73 11.94 -2.45 18.29
N ASN A 74 11.02 -1.63 17.81
CA ASN A 74 9.89 -1.10 18.58
C ASN A 74 8.58 -1.12 17.77
N SER A 75 8.52 -1.91 16.71
CA SER A 75 7.31 -2.15 15.94
C SER A 75 7.24 -3.59 15.44
N ILE A 76 6.04 -3.97 15.03
CA ILE A 76 5.79 -5.23 14.35
C ILE A 76 4.75 -5.02 13.25
N VAL A 77 4.97 -5.62 12.10
CA VAL A 77 3.94 -5.92 11.12
C VAL A 77 3.79 -7.43 11.04
N VAL A 78 2.56 -7.93 10.99
CA VAL A 78 2.24 -9.36 10.89
C VAL A 78 1.41 -9.56 9.64
N ARG A 79 1.95 -10.28 8.66
CA ARG A 79 1.14 -10.76 7.54
C ARG A 79 0.38 -12.01 7.99
N ASN A 80 -0.94 -11.89 8.03
CA ASN A 80 -1.80 -12.89 8.66
C ASN A 80 -3.09 -13.13 7.87
N SER A 81 -3.75 -14.23 8.19
CA SER A 81 -5.10 -14.52 7.74
C SER A 81 -5.94 -15.07 8.88
N ILE A 82 -7.08 -14.44 9.10
CA ILE A 82 -8.19 -14.95 9.92
C ILE A 82 -9.40 -15.18 9.00
N PRO A 83 -10.34 -16.06 9.38
CA PRO A 83 -11.53 -16.29 8.58
C PRO A 83 -12.32 -14.99 8.30
N ASP A 84 -12.92 -14.93 7.11
CA ASP A 84 -13.98 -13.97 6.81
C ASP A 84 -15.24 -14.25 7.67
N ALA A 85 -16.13 -13.26 7.77
CA ALA A 85 -17.46 -13.45 8.35
C ALA A 85 -18.33 -14.36 7.46
N PRO A 86 -19.27 -15.13 8.03
CA PRO A 86 -20.16 -15.99 7.24
C PRO A 86 -20.95 -15.26 6.13
N GLY A 87 -21.18 -13.95 6.27
CA GLY A 87 -21.85 -13.10 5.29
C GLY A 87 -20.92 -12.17 4.50
N GLY A 88 -19.61 -12.30 4.64
CA GLY A 88 -18.63 -11.36 4.09
C GLY A 88 -18.46 -10.12 4.97
N GLY A 89 -17.56 -9.22 4.55
CA GLY A 89 -17.27 -7.97 5.25
C GLY A 89 -16.24 -8.09 6.38
N GLY A 90 -15.65 -9.28 6.58
CA GLY A 90 -14.58 -9.52 7.54
C GLY A 90 -15.02 -9.62 9.00
N GLN A 91 -14.04 -9.91 9.85
CA GLN A 91 -14.15 -9.96 11.30
C GLN A 91 -12.93 -9.27 11.91
N ASP A 92 -13.11 -8.68 13.08
CA ASP A 92 -12.00 -8.20 13.92
C ASP A 92 -11.73 -9.19 15.05
N LYS A 93 -10.46 -9.53 15.23
CA LYS A 93 -9.95 -10.52 16.17
C LYS A 93 -8.64 -10.05 16.79
N THR A 94 -8.12 -10.83 17.72
CA THR A 94 -6.83 -10.54 18.36
C THR A 94 -5.89 -11.73 18.31
N LEU A 95 -4.59 -11.46 18.35
CA LEU A 95 -3.54 -12.45 18.55
C LEU A 95 -2.55 -11.92 19.58
N SER A 96 -2.28 -12.69 20.64
CA SER A 96 -1.36 -12.25 21.68
C SER A 96 0.10 -12.20 21.20
N LEU A 97 0.76 -11.09 21.51
CA LEU A 97 2.20 -10.88 21.30
C LEU A 97 2.95 -11.00 22.62
N TYR A 98 4.04 -11.76 22.60
CA TYR A 98 4.98 -11.92 23.69
C TYR A 98 6.39 -11.52 23.24
N ALA A 99 7.20 -11.06 24.19
CA ALA A 99 8.62 -10.79 24.02
C ALA A 99 9.40 -11.42 25.18
N ASP A 100 10.38 -12.26 24.88
CA ASP A 100 11.17 -13.04 25.87
C ASP A 100 10.27 -13.82 26.85
N GLY A 101 9.15 -14.35 26.34
CA GLY A 101 8.15 -15.09 27.11
C GLY A 101 7.21 -14.24 27.99
N ALA A 102 7.39 -12.92 28.03
CA ALA A 102 6.50 -12.00 28.73
C ALA A 102 5.43 -11.45 27.78
N PHE A 103 4.18 -11.38 28.24
CA PHE A 103 3.09 -10.78 27.46
C PHE A 103 3.37 -9.29 27.22
N VAL A 104 3.19 -8.85 25.98
CA VAL A 104 3.39 -7.46 25.54
C VAL A 104 2.03 -6.79 25.36
N GLN A 105 1.26 -7.24 24.37
CA GLN A 105 -0.07 -6.74 24.03
C GLN A 105 -0.83 -7.77 23.18
N LYS A 106 -2.11 -7.52 22.96
CA LYS A 106 -2.86 -8.18 21.88
C LYS A 106 -2.73 -7.34 20.63
N LEU A 107 -2.42 -7.96 19.50
CA LEU A 107 -2.46 -7.32 18.19
C LEU A 107 -3.88 -7.42 17.65
N ASP A 108 -4.39 -6.33 17.09
CA ASP A 108 -5.68 -6.32 16.39
C ASP A 108 -5.47 -6.86 14.96
N LEU A 109 -6.25 -7.87 14.60
CA LEU A 109 -6.26 -8.52 13.29
C LEU A 109 -7.64 -8.31 12.66
N SER A 110 -7.68 -8.10 11.35
CA SER A 110 -8.93 -7.95 10.61
C SER A 110 -8.91 -8.75 9.30
N SER A 111 -10.05 -9.33 8.94
CA SER A 111 -10.27 -9.90 7.60
C SER A 111 -11.07 -8.97 6.68
N LYS A 112 -11.34 -7.73 7.09
CA LYS A 112 -12.17 -6.76 6.34
C LYS A 112 -11.69 -6.53 4.90
N HIS A 113 -10.37 -6.47 4.70
CA HIS A 113 -9.77 -6.19 3.40
C HIS A 113 -9.24 -7.45 2.69
N SER A 114 -9.19 -8.60 3.36
CA SER A 114 -8.87 -9.88 2.72
C SER A 114 -10.13 -10.57 2.18
N TRP A 115 -9.95 -11.75 1.57
CA TRP A 115 -11.00 -12.62 1.06
C TRP A 115 -11.79 -12.05 -0.14
N LEU A 116 -11.33 -12.45 -1.32
CA LEU A 116 -12.10 -12.35 -2.56
C LEU A 116 -12.46 -13.76 -3.04
N TYR A 117 -13.67 -13.94 -3.53
CA TYR A 117 -14.26 -15.23 -3.89
C TYR A 117 -14.46 -15.33 -5.40
N GLY A 118 -14.10 -16.48 -5.95
CA GLY A 118 -14.17 -16.78 -7.38
C GLY A 118 -12.90 -17.46 -7.91
N SER A 119 -13.04 -18.08 -9.07
CA SER A 119 -11.97 -18.84 -9.74
C SER A 119 -11.53 -18.24 -11.07
N THR A 120 -11.92 -16.99 -11.34
CA THR A 120 -11.60 -16.27 -12.59
C THR A 120 -10.34 -15.40 -12.44
N ASP A 121 -9.73 -15.07 -13.57
CA ASP A 121 -8.66 -14.07 -13.70
C ASP A 121 -9.16 -12.71 -14.21
N ASP A 122 -10.46 -12.61 -14.47
CA ASP A 122 -11.09 -11.35 -14.82
C ASP A 122 -10.83 -10.30 -13.72
N PRO A 123 -10.38 -9.08 -14.07
CA PRO A 123 -10.00 -8.06 -13.10
C PRO A 123 -11.06 -7.80 -12.04
N GLU A 124 -12.32 -7.78 -12.44
CA GLU A 124 -13.47 -7.43 -11.58
C GLU A 124 -14.37 -8.65 -11.33
N GLY A 125 -13.92 -9.84 -11.71
CA GLY A 125 -14.72 -11.05 -11.64
C GLY A 125 -14.70 -11.76 -10.28
N LEU A 126 -13.88 -11.30 -9.33
CA LEU A 126 -13.93 -11.77 -7.94
C LEU A 126 -14.89 -10.92 -7.12
N THR A 127 -15.60 -11.53 -6.17
CA THR A 127 -16.55 -10.86 -5.28
C THR A 127 -16.10 -10.92 -3.84
N ASN A 128 -16.51 -9.97 -3.00
CA ASN A 128 -16.34 -10.01 -1.55
C ASN A 128 -17.53 -10.69 -0.82
N ASN A 129 -18.40 -11.40 -1.57
CA ASN A 129 -19.46 -12.24 -1.00
C ASN A 129 -18.99 -13.69 -0.86
N PRO A 130 -19.08 -14.31 0.33
CA PRO A 130 -18.58 -15.67 0.52
C PRO A 130 -19.22 -16.72 -0.37
N GLY A 131 -18.37 -17.54 -0.98
CA GLY A 131 -18.79 -18.73 -1.73
C GLY A 131 -17.68 -19.30 -2.62
N GLY A 132 -17.75 -20.60 -2.93
CA GLY A 132 -16.77 -21.25 -3.79
C GLY A 132 -15.34 -21.19 -3.26
N ASP A 133 -14.37 -21.08 -4.17
CA ASP A 133 -12.97 -20.85 -3.84
C ASP A 133 -12.70 -19.37 -3.54
N ALA A 134 -11.75 -19.11 -2.63
CA ALA A 134 -11.30 -17.79 -2.22
C ALA A 134 -9.81 -17.56 -2.58
N ARG A 135 -9.47 -16.28 -2.73
CA ARG A 135 -8.17 -15.72 -3.06
C ARG A 135 -7.95 -14.43 -2.26
N ARG A 136 -6.73 -13.88 -2.30
CA ARG A 136 -6.35 -12.68 -1.54
C ARG A 136 -6.62 -12.88 -0.05
N LEU A 137 -6.17 -14.02 0.46
CA LEU A 137 -6.49 -14.59 1.77
C LEU A 137 -5.79 -13.88 2.93
N PHE A 138 -4.70 -13.18 2.65
CA PHE A 138 -3.88 -12.49 3.66
C PHE A 138 -4.08 -10.99 3.64
N ASP A 139 -3.85 -10.39 4.80
CA ASP A 139 -3.71 -8.95 5.01
C ASP A 139 -2.54 -8.69 5.97
N GLU A 140 -2.22 -7.42 6.22
CA GLU A 140 -1.20 -7.03 7.21
C GLU A 140 -1.84 -6.34 8.43
N SER A 141 -1.33 -6.64 9.62
CA SER A 141 -1.68 -5.96 10.86
C SER A 141 -0.41 -5.38 11.47
N HIS A 142 -0.46 -4.16 12.04
CA HIS A 142 0.74 -3.48 12.50
C HIS A 142 0.54 -2.81 13.87
N ALA A 143 1.61 -2.72 14.65
CA ALA A 143 1.61 -2.03 15.94
C ALA A 143 2.97 -1.41 16.27
N LEU A 144 2.94 -0.21 16.87
CA LEU A 144 4.05 0.29 17.66
C LEU A 144 4.03 -0.36 19.05
N LEU A 145 5.22 -0.64 19.58
CA LEU A 145 5.41 -1.21 20.91
C LEU A 145 5.72 -0.10 21.93
N ASP A 146 5.39 -0.34 23.19
CA ASP A 146 5.55 0.62 24.29
C ASP A 146 7.00 0.99 24.61
N LYS A 147 7.95 0.16 24.15
CA LYS A 147 9.38 0.34 24.31
C LYS A 147 10.15 -0.31 23.17
N THR A 148 11.45 0.00 23.13
CA THR A 148 12.42 -0.69 22.28
C THR A 148 12.89 -1.99 22.93
N TYR A 149 12.87 -3.06 22.15
CA TYR A 149 13.42 -4.37 22.48
C TYR A 149 14.77 -4.54 21.79
N PRO A 150 15.80 -5.06 22.49
CA PRO A 150 17.12 -5.24 21.92
C PRO A 150 17.14 -6.34 20.83
N GLU A 151 18.24 -6.37 20.08
CA GLU A 151 18.59 -7.53 19.24
C GLU A 151 18.63 -8.82 20.08
N GLY A 152 18.15 -9.92 19.51
CA GLY A 152 18.09 -11.23 20.15
C GLY A 152 16.85 -11.47 21.00
N THR A 153 15.95 -10.48 21.13
CA THR A 153 14.64 -10.69 21.78
C THR A 153 13.83 -11.72 21.00
N THR A 154 13.21 -12.66 21.72
CA THR A 154 12.28 -13.62 21.10
C THR A 154 10.87 -13.07 21.06
N PHE A 155 10.33 -12.83 19.88
CA PHE A 155 8.94 -12.42 19.68
C PHE A 155 8.08 -13.63 19.38
N ARG A 156 6.98 -13.80 20.11
CA ARG A 156 6.04 -14.90 19.90
C ARG A 156 4.64 -14.38 19.65
N LEU A 157 4.04 -14.83 18.57
CA LEU A 157 2.61 -14.68 18.30
C LEU A 157 1.91 -15.97 18.72
N GLN A 158 1.02 -15.89 19.70
CA GLN A 158 0.39 -17.05 20.33
C GLN A 158 -1.12 -16.88 20.37
N ARG A 159 -1.85 -17.94 20.06
CA ARG A 159 -3.30 -17.99 20.22
C ARG A 159 -3.64 -18.27 21.69
N ASP A 160 -4.03 -17.25 22.44
CA ASP A 160 -4.43 -17.37 23.83
C ASP A 160 -5.94 -17.55 24.03
N ALA A 161 -6.34 -17.64 25.31
CA ALA A 161 -7.74 -17.45 25.67
C ALA A 161 -8.21 -16.04 25.27
N GLY A 162 -9.34 -15.99 24.55
CA GLY A 162 -9.87 -14.74 24.00
C GLY A 162 -9.35 -14.38 22.60
N ASP A 163 -8.33 -15.09 22.10
CA ASP A 163 -7.99 -15.08 20.67
C ASP A 163 -8.93 -16.07 19.96
N ASP A 164 -10.12 -15.59 19.63
CA ASP A 164 -11.29 -16.42 19.33
C ASP A 164 -11.63 -16.58 17.82
N ALA A 165 -10.73 -16.18 16.90
CA ALA A 165 -10.86 -16.58 15.49
C ALA A 165 -10.86 -18.10 15.36
N ALA A 166 -11.56 -18.65 14.36
CA ALA A 166 -11.62 -20.09 14.18
C ALA A 166 -10.22 -20.70 13.99
N TYR A 167 -9.37 -20.00 13.23
CA TYR A 167 -7.95 -20.27 13.07
C TYR A 167 -7.21 -18.97 12.79
N TYR A 168 -5.87 -19.03 12.90
CA TYR A 168 -4.96 -17.98 12.46
C TYR A 168 -3.95 -18.62 11.52
N VAL A 169 -3.67 -18.00 10.39
CA VAL A 169 -2.51 -18.34 9.57
C VAL A 169 -1.53 -17.18 9.66
N VAL A 170 -0.32 -17.45 10.14
CA VAL A 170 0.76 -16.48 10.22
C VAL A 170 1.76 -16.80 9.13
N ASP A 171 2.02 -15.83 8.27
CA ASP A 171 2.95 -15.94 7.15
C ASP A 171 4.34 -15.46 7.55
N LEU A 172 4.43 -14.19 7.94
CA LEU A 172 5.69 -13.53 8.28
C LEU A 172 5.47 -12.38 9.24
N ILE A 173 6.57 -11.89 9.80
CA ILE A 173 6.61 -10.61 10.52
C ILE A 173 7.69 -9.69 9.94
N ASP A 174 7.44 -8.38 9.95
CA ASP A 174 8.46 -7.36 9.77
C ASP A 174 8.72 -6.67 11.12
N LEU A 175 9.98 -6.55 11.53
CA LEU A 175 10.40 -5.83 12.74
C LEU A 175 11.25 -4.62 12.35
N GLU A 176 10.88 -3.43 12.84
CA GLU A 176 11.52 -2.16 12.51
C GLU A 176 11.90 -1.38 13.78
N GLN A 177 13.08 -0.75 13.77
CA GLN A 177 13.40 0.29 14.74
C GLN A 177 12.86 1.64 14.25
N VAL A 178 11.59 1.91 14.54
CA VAL A 178 10.92 3.15 14.17
C VAL A 178 11.49 4.32 14.97
N ALA A 179 11.85 5.40 14.27
CA ALA A 179 12.29 6.63 14.90
C ALA A 179 11.13 7.32 15.66
N PRO A 180 11.42 8.14 16.70
CA PRO A 180 10.41 9.03 17.28
C PRO A 180 9.75 9.92 16.21
N PRO A 181 8.51 10.38 16.42
CA PRO A 181 7.83 11.25 15.46
C PRO A 181 8.66 12.52 15.20
N ALA A 182 8.78 12.90 13.93
CA ALA A 182 9.48 14.12 13.55
C ALA A 182 8.78 15.36 14.12
N SER A 183 9.56 16.39 14.43
CA SER A 183 9.04 17.67 14.91
C SER A 183 8.61 18.55 13.72
N LYS A 184 7.54 19.33 13.91
CA LYS A 184 7.07 20.30 12.91
C LYS A 184 8.20 21.24 12.48
N PRO A 185 8.54 21.30 11.17
CA PRO A 185 9.46 22.29 10.65
C PRO A 185 8.95 23.72 10.90
N ALA A 186 9.87 24.67 11.11
CA ALA A 186 9.49 26.03 11.51
C ALA A 186 8.67 26.76 10.44
N GLU A 187 8.89 26.44 9.17
CA GLU A 187 8.21 27.00 8.00
C GLU A 187 6.81 26.42 7.76
N CYS A 188 6.52 25.21 8.26
CA CYS A 188 5.25 24.55 7.99
C CYS A 188 4.15 24.95 8.99
N THR A 189 2.90 25.00 8.52
CA THR A 189 1.70 25.25 9.33
C THR A 189 0.95 23.95 9.59
N SER A 190 0.51 23.71 10.83
CA SER A 190 -0.12 22.44 11.21
C SER A 190 -1.59 22.39 10.78
N ILE A 191 -2.07 21.23 10.32
CA ILE A 191 -3.51 21.01 10.05
C ILE A 191 -4.40 21.25 11.30
N THR A 192 -3.84 21.15 12.50
CA THR A 192 -4.55 21.48 13.76
C THR A 192 -4.89 22.96 13.87
N GLU A 193 -4.14 23.84 13.19
CA GLU A 193 -4.44 25.27 13.12
C GLU A 193 -5.67 25.55 12.24
N TYR A 194 -6.04 24.59 11.38
CA TYR A 194 -7.25 24.59 10.55
C TYR A 194 -8.41 23.80 11.17
N GLY A 195 -8.25 23.28 12.39
CA GLY A 195 -9.31 22.64 13.16
C GLY A 195 -9.29 21.12 13.20
N ALA A 196 -8.30 20.46 12.58
CA ALA A 196 -8.14 19.01 12.67
C ALA A 196 -7.81 18.60 14.12
N VAL A 197 -8.33 17.45 14.57
CA VAL A 197 -8.07 16.90 15.90
C VAL A 197 -7.66 15.43 15.80
N PRO A 198 -6.44 15.05 16.21
CA PRO A 198 -5.98 13.68 16.04
C PRO A 198 -6.75 12.73 16.96
N ASP A 199 -6.90 11.49 16.52
CA ASP A 199 -7.37 10.35 17.30
C ASP A 199 -8.80 10.50 17.88
N ASP A 200 -9.60 11.42 17.34
CA ASP A 200 -10.95 11.71 17.86
C ASP A 200 -12.09 11.01 17.08
N GLY A 201 -11.73 10.31 16.00
CA GLY A 201 -12.63 9.56 15.14
C GLY A 201 -13.54 10.39 14.23
N LYS A 202 -13.41 11.73 14.25
CA LYS A 202 -14.18 12.65 13.41
C LYS A 202 -13.42 12.95 12.13
N ASP A 203 -14.18 13.34 11.11
CA ASP A 203 -13.65 13.70 9.80
C ASP A 203 -12.88 15.02 9.86
N ASP A 204 -11.61 14.98 9.45
CA ASP A 204 -10.66 16.10 9.38
C ASP A 204 -10.50 16.64 7.95
N THR A 205 -11.21 16.07 6.97
CA THR A 205 -11.10 16.41 5.54
C THR A 205 -11.09 17.93 5.31
N ASP A 206 -12.06 18.66 5.87
CA ASP A 206 -12.18 20.11 5.66
C ASP A 206 -10.94 20.88 6.17
N ALA A 207 -10.36 20.46 7.30
CA ALA A 207 -9.17 21.09 7.86
C ALA A 207 -7.92 20.78 7.03
N ILE A 208 -7.78 19.53 6.57
CA ILE A 208 -6.68 19.12 5.67
C ILE A 208 -6.79 19.88 4.35
N GLN A 209 -7.98 19.94 3.75
CA GLN A 209 -8.24 20.65 2.51
C GLN A 209 -7.95 22.15 2.66
N ALA A 210 -8.36 22.77 3.76
CA ALA A 210 -8.10 24.18 4.01
C ALA A 210 -6.60 24.50 4.13
N ALA A 211 -5.84 23.65 4.82
CA ALA A 211 -4.38 23.80 4.92
C ALA A 211 -3.70 23.65 3.56
N VAL A 212 -4.08 22.64 2.78
CA VAL A 212 -3.54 22.39 1.44
C VAL A 212 -3.89 23.52 0.47
N THR A 213 -5.11 24.03 0.50
CA THR A 213 -5.51 25.19 -0.29
C THR A 213 -4.73 26.44 0.10
N ALA A 214 -4.45 26.67 1.38
CA ALA A 214 -3.66 27.82 1.84
C ALA A 214 -2.21 27.75 1.31
N ASP A 215 -1.60 26.57 1.32
CA ASP A 215 -0.27 26.35 0.75
C ASP A 215 -0.25 26.58 -0.76
N GLN A 216 -1.22 25.99 -1.47
CA GLN A 216 -1.40 26.18 -2.91
C GLN A 216 -1.60 27.65 -3.31
N ASN A 217 -2.24 28.45 -2.45
CA ASN A 217 -2.44 29.89 -2.66
C ASN A 217 -1.22 30.75 -2.25
N GLY A 218 -0.16 30.14 -1.68
CA GLY A 218 1.02 30.84 -1.18
C GLY A 218 0.79 31.61 0.12
N GLU A 219 -0.20 31.21 0.93
CA GLU A 219 -0.50 31.80 2.23
C GLU A 219 0.38 31.19 3.35
N ILE A 220 0.80 29.95 3.17
CA ILE A 220 1.78 29.23 4.00
C ILE A 220 2.83 28.58 3.09
N ASP A 221 3.99 28.22 3.65
CA ASP A 221 5.10 27.66 2.87
C ASP A 221 5.09 26.11 2.80
N CYS A 222 4.32 25.46 3.68
CA CYS A 222 4.21 24.01 3.79
C CYS A 222 3.07 23.59 4.73
N VAL A 223 2.39 22.50 4.42
CA VAL A 223 1.44 21.80 5.30
C VAL A 223 2.17 20.78 6.18
N TRP A 224 1.94 20.84 7.48
CA TRP A 224 2.40 19.85 8.45
C TRP A 224 1.25 18.98 8.98
N ILE A 225 1.41 17.66 8.87
CA ILE A 225 0.52 16.66 9.47
C ILE A 225 1.23 16.10 10.71
N PRO A 226 0.79 16.43 11.94
CA PRO A 226 1.42 15.89 13.14
C PRO A 226 1.24 14.37 13.30
N ALA A 227 1.91 13.82 14.30
CA ALA A 227 1.63 12.45 14.75
C ALA A 227 0.17 12.35 15.26
N GLY A 228 -0.50 11.26 14.88
CA GLY A 228 -1.91 10.98 15.15
C GLY A 228 -2.58 10.27 13.98
N GLN A 229 -3.75 9.71 14.23
CA GLN A 229 -4.68 9.24 13.22
C GLN A 229 -5.66 10.36 12.85
N TRP A 230 -5.81 10.60 11.56
CA TRP A 230 -6.63 11.68 10.99
C TRP A 230 -7.61 11.09 10.00
N ARG A 231 -8.89 11.32 10.22
CA ARG A 231 -9.90 10.71 9.36
C ARG A 231 -10.10 11.60 8.13
N GLN A 232 -9.90 11.06 6.94
CA GLN A 232 -10.06 11.75 5.67
C GLN A 232 -11.13 11.02 4.84
N GLU A 233 -12.34 11.56 4.79
CA GLU A 233 -13.46 10.96 4.08
C GLU A 233 -13.71 11.52 2.67
N GLN A 234 -13.01 12.59 2.25
CA GLN A 234 -12.98 13.03 0.84
C GLN A 234 -11.56 13.26 0.33
N LYS A 235 -11.37 13.11 -0.98
CA LYS A 235 -10.10 13.37 -1.68
C LYS A 235 -9.68 14.82 -1.47
N ILE A 236 -8.41 15.04 -1.18
CA ILE A 236 -7.84 16.38 -1.16
C ILE A 236 -7.42 16.77 -2.58
N LEU A 237 -7.96 17.89 -3.07
CA LEU A 237 -7.89 18.29 -4.48
C LEU A 237 -8.07 19.80 -4.65
N THR A 238 -7.96 20.28 -5.89
CA THR A 238 -8.43 21.62 -6.24
C THR A 238 -9.85 21.50 -6.78
N ASP A 239 -10.83 22.14 -6.13
CA ASP A 239 -12.19 22.20 -6.68
C ASP A 239 -12.18 22.95 -8.01
N ASP A 240 -12.75 22.36 -9.06
CA ASP A 240 -12.66 22.86 -10.43
C ASP A 240 -13.28 24.25 -10.51
N PRO A 241 -12.47 25.31 -10.67
CA PRO A 241 -12.97 26.68 -10.62
C PRO A 241 -13.93 26.98 -11.79
N LEU A 242 -13.93 26.14 -12.82
CA LEU A 242 -14.76 26.29 -14.01
C LEU A 242 -15.95 25.31 -14.03
N ASN A 243 -16.06 24.40 -13.07
CA ASN A 243 -17.14 23.40 -13.00
C ASN A 243 -17.39 22.69 -14.35
N ARG A 244 -16.34 22.20 -15.01
CA ARG A 244 -16.38 21.77 -16.43
C ARG A 244 -17.03 20.41 -16.66
N GLY A 245 -17.20 19.61 -15.62
CA GLY A 245 -17.67 18.23 -15.73
C GLY A 245 -18.63 17.84 -14.63
N GLN A 246 -19.19 16.64 -14.77
CA GLN A 246 -19.98 16.00 -13.72
C GLN A 246 -19.13 15.72 -12.47
N TYR A 247 -17.85 15.45 -12.66
CA TYR A 247 -16.90 15.13 -11.62
C TYR A 247 -15.73 16.11 -11.63
N ASN A 248 -15.15 16.39 -10.47
CA ASN A 248 -13.89 17.09 -10.31
C ASN A 248 -12.75 16.25 -10.87
N GLN A 249 -11.88 16.92 -11.63
CA GLN A 249 -10.75 16.32 -12.34
C GLN A 249 -9.55 17.28 -12.34
N VAL A 250 -9.47 18.14 -11.32
CA VAL A 250 -8.43 19.13 -11.11
C VAL A 250 -7.72 18.78 -9.80
N GLY A 251 -6.43 18.50 -9.90
CA GLY A 251 -5.59 18.15 -8.77
C GLY A 251 -5.01 19.38 -8.10
N ILE A 252 -4.38 19.18 -6.94
CA ILE A 252 -3.57 20.19 -6.28
C ILE A 252 -2.30 20.48 -7.08
N SER A 253 -1.76 21.68 -6.94
CA SER A 253 -0.51 22.09 -7.58
C SER A 253 0.31 22.99 -6.68
N ASP A 254 1.64 22.93 -6.80
CA ASP A 254 2.58 23.77 -6.02
C ASP A 254 2.49 23.57 -4.50
N VAL A 255 2.04 22.39 -4.05
CA VAL A 255 1.83 22.07 -2.63
C VAL A 255 3.00 21.30 -2.03
N THR A 256 3.40 21.62 -0.80
CA THR A 256 4.31 20.82 0.03
C THR A 256 3.60 20.31 1.30
N ILE A 257 3.51 18.99 1.45
CA ILE A 257 2.93 18.30 2.61
C ILE A 257 4.01 17.44 3.28
N ARG A 258 4.16 17.56 4.60
CA ARG A 258 5.09 16.76 5.39
C ARG A 258 4.40 16.19 6.63
N GLY A 259 4.61 14.90 6.88
CA GLY A 259 4.17 14.23 8.10
C GLY A 259 5.30 14.00 9.11
N ALA A 260 4.94 13.41 10.24
CA ALA A 260 5.85 13.03 11.32
C ALA A 260 6.52 11.66 11.12
N GLY A 261 6.28 10.98 9.99
CA GLY A 261 6.73 9.63 9.66
C GLY A 261 5.55 8.70 9.34
N MET A 262 5.76 7.71 8.48
CA MET A 262 4.72 6.75 8.05
C MET A 262 4.00 6.06 9.23
N TRP A 263 4.74 5.74 10.29
CA TRP A 263 4.19 5.13 11.51
C TRP A 263 3.43 6.10 12.41
N HIS A 264 3.54 7.42 12.18
CA HIS A 264 3.07 8.45 13.10
C HIS A 264 1.95 9.29 12.52
N SER A 265 2.02 9.69 11.24
CA SER A 265 1.01 10.54 10.60
C SER A 265 0.15 9.72 9.65
N GLN A 266 -0.99 9.25 10.16
CA GLN A 266 -1.82 8.26 9.47
C GLN A 266 -3.15 8.88 9.05
N LEU A 267 -3.36 8.99 7.74
CA LEU A 267 -4.65 9.34 7.16
C LEU A 267 -5.45 8.06 6.95
N TYR A 268 -6.73 8.05 7.32
CA TYR A 268 -7.58 6.87 7.14
C TYR A 268 -9.02 7.24 6.80
N THR A 269 -9.74 6.33 6.15
CA THR A 269 -11.19 6.45 5.88
C THR A 269 -11.94 5.23 6.40
N LEU A 270 -13.17 5.45 6.85
CA LEU A 270 -14.08 4.35 7.21
C LEU A 270 -15.14 4.10 6.14
N THR A 271 -15.35 5.05 5.24
CA THR A 271 -16.38 4.98 4.20
C THR A 271 -15.80 4.39 2.94
N ALA A 272 -16.39 3.30 2.45
CA ALA A 272 -15.98 2.71 1.18
C ALA A 272 -16.15 3.72 0.03
N PRO A 273 -15.28 3.72 -1.00
CA PRO A 273 -15.27 4.80 -1.99
C PRO A 273 -16.57 4.93 -2.79
N GLN A 274 -17.24 3.82 -3.08
CA GLN A 274 -18.54 3.82 -3.74
C GLN A 274 -19.67 4.43 -2.89
N ASP A 275 -19.51 4.50 -1.56
CA ASP A 275 -20.51 4.99 -0.61
C ASP A 275 -20.23 6.40 -0.10
N ALA A 276 -19.03 6.93 -0.34
CA ALA A 276 -18.59 8.21 0.20
C ALA A 276 -19.37 9.41 -0.35
N GLY A 277 -19.92 9.27 -1.57
CA GLY A 277 -20.40 10.43 -2.33
C GLY A 277 -19.27 11.46 -2.53
N GLY A 278 -19.62 12.61 -3.11
CA GLY A 278 -18.67 13.69 -3.33
C GLY A 278 -18.61 14.14 -4.78
N ILE A 279 -17.60 14.95 -5.07
CA ILE A 279 -17.42 15.56 -6.40
C ILE A 279 -16.48 14.76 -7.29
N ASN A 280 -15.77 13.74 -6.78
CA ASN A 280 -14.76 13.00 -7.54
C ASN A 280 -15.35 11.98 -8.49
N HIS A 281 -14.55 11.61 -9.49
CA HIS A 281 -14.88 10.46 -10.32
C HIS A 281 -14.88 9.18 -9.45
N PRO A 282 -15.87 8.28 -9.58
CA PRO A 282 -15.99 7.09 -8.73
C PRO A 282 -14.72 6.24 -8.63
N HIS A 283 -14.02 6.07 -9.75
CA HIS A 283 -12.74 5.35 -9.80
C HIS A 283 -11.68 5.92 -8.86
N GLU A 284 -11.60 7.25 -8.72
CA GLU A 284 -10.59 7.92 -7.89
C GLU A 284 -10.94 7.82 -6.40
N GLY A 285 -12.23 7.77 -6.08
CA GLY A 285 -12.72 7.61 -4.72
C GLY A 285 -12.54 8.85 -3.84
N ASN A 286 -12.39 8.61 -2.54
CA ASN A 286 -12.64 9.61 -1.50
C ASN A 286 -11.49 9.78 -0.50
N PHE A 287 -10.31 9.20 -0.73
CA PHE A 287 -9.18 9.34 0.19
C PHE A 287 -7.88 9.63 -0.56
N GLY A 288 -6.86 10.11 0.16
CA GLY A 288 -5.60 10.57 -0.41
C GLY A 288 -5.74 11.84 -1.25
N PHE A 289 -4.97 11.95 -2.33
CA PHE A 289 -4.71 13.24 -3.01
C PHE A 289 -4.87 13.13 -4.53
N ASP A 290 -5.54 14.12 -5.14
CA ASP A 290 -5.52 14.36 -6.59
C ASP A 290 -4.45 15.41 -6.88
N ILE A 291 -3.49 15.13 -7.77
CA ILE A 291 -2.25 15.90 -7.97
C ILE A 291 -2.08 16.26 -9.45
N ASP A 292 -1.91 17.55 -9.73
CA ASP A 292 -1.68 18.04 -11.10
C ASP A 292 -0.24 18.47 -11.37
N ASP A 293 0.46 19.18 -10.47
CA ASP A 293 1.82 19.69 -10.75
C ASP A 293 2.62 20.08 -9.51
N ASN A 294 3.96 19.97 -9.56
CA ASN A 294 4.90 20.48 -8.55
C ASN A 294 4.52 20.21 -7.08
N THR A 295 3.93 19.05 -6.79
CA THR A 295 3.51 18.68 -5.44
C THR A 295 4.57 17.84 -4.74
N LYS A 296 4.79 18.07 -3.46
CA LYS A 296 5.72 17.29 -2.62
C LYS A 296 4.96 16.72 -1.44
N ILE A 297 4.99 15.41 -1.27
CA ILE A 297 4.35 14.73 -0.13
C ILE A 297 5.37 13.80 0.51
N SER A 298 5.58 13.93 1.82
CA SER A 298 6.47 13.02 2.53
C SER A 298 5.99 12.61 3.92
N ASP A 299 6.46 11.44 4.33
CA ASP A 299 6.45 10.98 5.73
C ASP A 299 5.05 10.80 6.33
N ILE A 300 4.12 10.26 5.53
CA ILE A 300 2.72 9.97 5.92
C ILE A 300 2.32 8.54 5.56
N ALA A 301 1.24 8.04 6.18
CA ALA A 301 0.53 6.86 5.72
C ALA A 301 -0.90 7.21 5.26
N ILE A 302 -1.41 6.45 4.30
CA ILE A 302 -2.77 6.54 3.76
C ILE A 302 -3.39 5.14 3.81
N PHE A 303 -4.36 4.94 4.70
CA PHE A 303 -5.11 3.69 4.83
C PHE A 303 -6.49 3.86 4.22
N GLY A 304 -6.68 3.27 3.04
CA GLY A 304 -7.94 3.27 2.33
C GLY A 304 -8.99 2.37 2.97
N SER A 305 -10.20 2.43 2.41
CA SER A 305 -11.36 1.63 2.83
C SER A 305 -11.81 0.63 1.76
N GLY A 306 -11.02 0.45 0.71
CA GLY A 306 -11.35 -0.40 -0.43
C GLY A 306 -11.54 -1.86 0.01
N THR A 307 -12.55 -2.53 -0.56
CA THR A 307 -12.83 -3.96 -0.34
C THR A 307 -13.00 -4.75 -1.64
N ILE A 308 -12.88 -4.07 -2.77
CA ILE A 308 -13.09 -4.58 -4.12
C ILE A 308 -12.14 -3.86 -5.09
N ARG A 309 -11.89 -4.48 -6.24
CA ARG A 309 -11.26 -3.79 -7.36
C ARG A 309 -12.29 -2.93 -8.09
N GLY A 310 -13.34 -3.58 -8.58
CA GLY A 310 -14.53 -2.99 -9.19
C GLY A 310 -15.73 -3.90 -8.93
N GLY A 311 -16.94 -3.40 -9.15
CA GLY A 311 -18.16 -4.14 -8.86
C GLY A 311 -19.40 -3.62 -9.60
N GLU A 312 -20.54 -4.27 -9.34
CA GLU A 312 -21.82 -3.91 -9.95
C GLU A 312 -22.14 -2.42 -9.78
N GLY A 313 -22.71 -1.80 -10.82
CA GLY A 313 -23.09 -0.38 -10.77
C GLY A 313 -21.93 0.61 -10.82
N ASN A 314 -20.76 0.19 -11.33
CA ASN A 314 -19.52 0.98 -11.34
C ASN A 314 -19.00 1.31 -9.93
N ALA A 315 -19.19 0.37 -8.98
CA ALA A 315 -18.54 0.45 -7.68
C ALA A 315 -17.03 0.27 -7.85
N GLU A 316 -16.23 1.05 -7.14
CA GLU A 316 -14.78 1.18 -7.34
C GLU A 316 -14.07 1.23 -5.99
N GLY A 317 -12.86 0.66 -5.89
CA GLY A 317 -12.09 0.61 -4.64
C GLY A 317 -11.25 1.86 -4.30
N GLY A 318 -11.34 2.92 -5.11
CA GLY A 318 -10.64 4.20 -4.90
C GLY A 318 -9.12 4.17 -5.13
N VAL A 319 -8.51 5.32 -5.41
CA VAL A 319 -7.06 5.44 -5.65
C VAL A 319 -6.42 6.23 -4.51
N GLY A 320 -5.21 5.86 -4.06
CA GLY A 320 -4.49 6.66 -3.05
C GLY A 320 -4.05 8.02 -3.58
N LEU A 321 -3.22 8.01 -4.62
CA LEU A 321 -2.74 9.21 -5.32
C LEU A 321 -3.12 9.13 -6.80
N ASN A 322 -3.82 10.12 -7.32
CA ASN A 322 -4.20 10.16 -8.73
C ASN A 322 -3.99 11.55 -9.32
N GLY A 323 -4.08 11.67 -10.64
CA GLY A 323 -3.99 12.95 -11.31
C GLY A 323 -2.94 12.95 -12.40
N ARG A 324 -2.52 14.15 -12.82
CA ARG A 324 -1.58 14.35 -13.93
C ARG A 324 -0.13 14.32 -13.49
N PHE A 325 0.15 14.68 -12.24
CA PHE A 325 1.47 14.78 -11.59
C PHE A 325 2.46 15.77 -12.20
N GLY A 326 2.28 16.20 -13.46
CA GLY A 326 3.03 17.31 -14.05
C GLY A 326 4.54 17.16 -13.90
N LYS A 327 5.21 18.25 -13.54
CA LYS A 327 6.66 18.35 -13.39
C LYS A 327 7.04 18.56 -11.94
N ASN A 328 8.25 18.12 -11.60
CA ASN A 328 8.86 18.35 -10.28
C ASN A 328 8.07 17.80 -9.08
N THR A 329 7.05 16.97 -9.31
CA THR A 329 6.34 16.27 -8.24
C THR A 329 7.26 15.23 -7.60
N LYS A 330 7.30 15.18 -6.27
CA LYS A 330 8.15 14.27 -5.50
C LYS A 330 7.40 13.69 -4.32
N ILE A 331 7.30 12.38 -4.27
CA ILE A 331 6.58 11.68 -3.21
C ILE A 331 7.55 10.72 -2.54
N SER A 332 7.76 10.85 -1.23
CA SER A 332 8.76 10.05 -0.53
C SER A 332 8.34 9.59 0.84
N ASN A 333 8.71 8.36 1.23
CA ASN A 333 8.36 7.78 2.54
C ASN A 333 6.85 7.82 2.79
N VAL A 334 6.08 7.29 1.83
CA VAL A 334 4.62 7.19 1.94
C VAL A 334 4.21 5.73 1.97
N TRP A 335 3.42 5.38 2.99
CA TRP A 335 2.83 4.05 3.13
C TRP A 335 1.36 4.10 2.66
N ILE A 336 0.97 3.30 1.68
CA ILE A 336 -0.42 3.22 1.20
C ILE A 336 -0.92 1.77 1.32
N GLU A 337 -2.09 1.59 1.93
CA GLU A 337 -2.82 0.32 1.96
C GLU A 337 -4.29 0.45 1.57
N HIS A 338 -4.88 -0.69 1.20
CA HIS A 338 -6.34 -0.85 1.03
C HIS A 338 -6.98 0.14 0.05
N ALA A 339 -6.19 0.58 -0.93
CA ALA A 339 -6.66 1.26 -2.12
C ALA A 339 -6.90 0.26 -3.25
N ASN A 340 -7.72 0.62 -4.24
CA ASN A 340 -7.72 -0.09 -5.52
C ASN A 340 -6.34 0.03 -6.17
N VAL A 341 -5.95 1.24 -6.53
CA VAL A 341 -4.60 1.55 -7.01
C VAL A 341 -3.91 2.43 -5.96
N ALA A 342 -2.65 2.17 -5.63
CA ALA A 342 -1.97 3.09 -4.71
C ALA A 342 -1.65 4.41 -5.39
N THR A 343 -1.07 4.39 -6.60
CA THR A 343 -0.88 5.60 -7.40
C THR A 343 -1.16 5.41 -8.89
N TRP A 344 -2.01 6.27 -9.47
CA TRP A 344 -2.32 6.30 -10.90
C TRP A 344 -1.82 7.61 -11.52
N VAL A 345 -0.69 7.55 -12.24
CA VAL A 345 0.01 8.73 -12.77
C VAL A 345 -0.40 8.97 -14.22
N GLY A 346 -1.36 9.85 -14.42
CA GLY A 346 -1.82 10.31 -15.71
C GLY A 346 -3.34 10.47 -15.78
N ARG A 347 -3.77 11.31 -16.71
CA ARG A 347 -5.18 11.46 -17.11
C ARG A 347 -5.26 11.46 -18.61
N ASP A 348 -6.36 10.96 -19.15
CA ASP A 348 -6.63 11.01 -20.58
C ASP A 348 -6.69 12.45 -21.08
N TYR A 349 -6.10 12.72 -22.26
CA TYR A 349 -6.13 14.06 -22.85
C TYR A 349 -7.56 14.59 -23.07
N SER A 350 -8.52 13.70 -23.35
CA SER A 350 -9.92 14.06 -23.54
C SER A 350 -10.65 14.50 -22.27
N ASN A 351 -10.03 14.32 -21.09
CA ASN A 351 -10.60 14.74 -19.81
C ASN A 351 -10.77 16.27 -19.74
N ILE A 352 -9.64 16.98 -19.68
CA ILE A 352 -9.57 18.44 -19.71
C ILE A 352 -8.31 18.81 -20.51
N PRO A 353 -8.44 19.04 -21.83
CA PRO A 353 -7.31 19.30 -22.72
C PRO A 353 -6.41 20.46 -22.30
N GLU A 354 -6.99 21.51 -21.70
CA GLU A 354 -6.26 22.71 -21.26
C GLU A 354 -5.29 22.43 -20.11
N LEU A 355 -5.56 21.38 -19.32
CA LEU A 355 -4.73 20.95 -18.21
C LEU A 355 -3.77 19.81 -18.60
N TRP A 356 -3.58 19.51 -19.89
CA TRP A 356 -2.64 18.47 -20.32
C TRP A 356 -1.24 18.69 -19.71
N GLY A 357 -0.81 17.77 -18.85
CA GLY A 357 0.43 17.89 -18.09
C GLY A 357 0.92 16.53 -17.61
N PRO A 358 1.40 15.65 -18.50
CA PRO A 358 1.84 14.32 -18.11
C PRO A 358 3.02 14.38 -17.14
N GLY A 359 3.17 13.34 -16.31
CA GLY A 359 4.31 13.18 -15.41
C GLY A 359 5.64 13.30 -16.15
N ASP A 360 6.50 14.22 -15.73
CA ASP A 360 7.82 14.46 -16.34
C ASP A 360 8.84 14.81 -15.25
N GLY A 361 9.78 13.90 -14.99
CA GLY A 361 10.73 14.04 -13.88
C GLY A 361 10.12 13.77 -12.51
N LEU A 362 9.08 12.93 -12.43
CA LEU A 362 8.43 12.53 -11.19
C LEU A 362 9.31 11.57 -10.40
N GLU A 363 9.41 11.77 -9.09
CA GLU A 363 10.21 10.93 -8.19
C GLU A 363 9.34 10.31 -7.10
N PHE A 364 9.24 8.98 -7.08
CA PHE A 364 8.76 8.19 -5.94
C PHE A 364 9.94 7.48 -5.28
N THR A 365 10.12 7.68 -3.97
CA THR A 365 11.23 7.05 -3.23
C THR A 365 10.81 6.57 -1.85
N GLY A 366 11.23 5.37 -1.42
CA GLY A 366 10.90 4.89 -0.07
C GLY A 366 9.41 4.61 0.12
N MET A 367 8.69 4.25 -0.95
CA MET A 367 7.26 3.93 -0.85
C MET A 367 7.07 2.58 -0.18
N ARG A 368 6.01 2.45 0.63
CA ARG A 368 5.54 1.17 1.17
C ARG A 368 4.12 0.93 0.68
N ILE A 369 3.96 0.11 -0.36
CA ILE A 369 2.67 -0.15 -0.99
C ILE A 369 2.20 -1.56 -0.64
N ARG A 370 1.07 -1.68 0.06
CA ARG A 370 0.57 -2.97 0.53
C ARG A 370 -0.89 -3.18 0.16
N ASN A 371 -1.28 -4.42 -0.04
CA ASN A 371 -2.67 -4.86 0.04
C ASN A 371 -3.63 -4.11 -0.92
N THR A 372 -3.16 -3.71 -2.11
CA THR A 372 -3.99 -3.03 -3.12
C THR A 372 -4.87 -4.01 -3.90
N TYR A 373 -5.98 -3.52 -4.48
CA TYR A 373 -6.88 -4.37 -5.31
C TYR A 373 -6.53 -4.39 -6.80
N ALA A 374 -5.70 -3.46 -7.23
CA ALA A 374 -5.12 -3.33 -8.55
C ALA A 374 -3.64 -2.91 -8.40
N ASP A 375 -3.16 -2.06 -9.30
CA ASP A 375 -1.77 -1.67 -9.42
C ASP A 375 -1.20 -1.05 -8.13
N GLY A 376 0.12 -1.20 -7.95
CA GLY A 376 0.85 -0.39 -6.98
C GLY A 376 1.05 1.03 -7.53
N ILE A 377 1.98 1.20 -8.45
CA ILE A 377 2.24 2.48 -9.14
C ILE A 377 2.20 2.26 -10.65
N ASN A 378 1.28 2.95 -11.34
CA ASN A 378 1.17 2.91 -12.80
C ASN A 378 1.51 4.26 -13.43
N PHE A 379 2.56 4.28 -14.25
CA PHE A 379 2.95 5.41 -15.10
C PHE A 379 2.26 5.31 -16.44
N THR A 380 1.28 6.19 -16.68
CA THR A 380 0.47 6.19 -17.90
C THR A 380 0.46 7.56 -18.60
N ASN A 381 -0.27 7.65 -19.72
CA ASN A 381 -0.57 8.87 -20.48
C ASN A 381 0.66 9.76 -20.76
N GLY A 382 1.77 9.16 -21.20
CA GLY A 382 2.97 9.91 -21.60
C GLY A 382 3.91 10.28 -20.45
N THR A 383 3.76 9.64 -19.28
CA THR A 383 4.71 9.77 -18.17
C THR A 383 6.13 9.39 -18.60
N ARG A 384 7.10 10.27 -18.31
CA ARG A 384 8.47 10.18 -18.84
C ARG A 384 9.52 10.70 -17.87
N ASN A 385 10.78 10.32 -18.07
CA ASN A 385 11.92 10.73 -17.23
C ASN A 385 11.68 10.53 -15.71
N SER A 386 10.78 9.62 -15.34
CA SER A 386 10.25 9.50 -13.98
C SER A 386 10.76 8.24 -13.32
N SER A 387 10.76 8.18 -11.99
CA SER A 387 11.34 7.07 -11.27
C SER A 387 10.54 6.60 -10.06
N VAL A 388 10.57 5.28 -9.84
CA VAL A 388 10.22 4.66 -8.56
C VAL A 388 11.45 3.93 -8.03
N THR A 389 11.93 4.35 -6.87
CA THR A 389 13.17 3.83 -6.30
C THR A 389 13.06 3.46 -4.83
N ASP A 390 13.88 2.49 -4.41
CA ASP A 390 14.05 2.12 -3.00
C ASP A 390 12.71 1.85 -2.27
N SER A 391 11.77 1.21 -2.97
CA SER A 391 10.39 1.05 -2.52
C SER A 391 10.00 -0.42 -2.34
N SER A 392 9.09 -0.68 -1.40
CA SER A 392 8.60 -2.01 -1.07
C SER A 392 7.13 -2.18 -1.45
N PHE A 393 6.83 -3.28 -2.13
CA PHE A 393 5.50 -3.65 -2.61
C PHE A 393 5.19 -5.05 -2.11
N ARG A 394 4.04 -5.23 -1.46
CA ARG A 394 3.57 -6.56 -1.08
C ARG A 394 2.07 -6.71 -1.30
N ASN A 395 1.63 -7.83 -1.87
CA ASN A 395 0.20 -8.14 -1.99
C ASN A 395 -0.59 -7.16 -2.87
N THR A 396 -0.04 -6.74 -4.02
CA THR A 396 -0.77 -5.91 -5.00
C THR A 396 -1.72 -6.74 -5.87
N GLY A 397 -2.82 -6.14 -6.33
CA GLY A 397 -3.90 -6.80 -7.08
C GLY A 397 -3.90 -6.60 -8.59
N ASP A 398 -2.85 -5.97 -9.08
CA ASP A 398 -2.41 -5.98 -10.46
C ASP A 398 -0.90 -5.72 -10.44
N ASP A 399 -0.35 -5.26 -11.55
CA ASP A 399 1.06 -4.88 -11.69
C ASP A 399 1.52 -4.01 -10.51
N SER A 400 2.49 -4.51 -9.72
CA SER A 400 3.02 -3.72 -8.60
C SER A 400 3.67 -2.43 -9.09
N LEU A 401 4.35 -2.50 -10.24
CA LEU A 401 4.88 -1.36 -10.98
C LEU A 401 4.56 -1.49 -12.47
N ALA A 402 3.99 -0.47 -13.08
CA ALA A 402 3.68 -0.47 -14.51
C ALA A 402 4.15 0.79 -15.21
N VAL A 403 4.67 0.64 -16.42
CA VAL A 403 4.64 1.68 -17.45
C VAL A 403 3.60 1.26 -18.47
N TRP A 404 2.49 1.99 -18.54
CA TRP A 404 1.49 1.84 -19.59
C TRP A 404 1.61 2.99 -20.58
N ALA A 405 2.20 2.76 -21.76
CA ALA A 405 2.31 3.78 -22.80
C ALA A 405 0.97 3.98 -23.54
N SER A 406 -0.05 4.44 -22.79
CA SER A 406 -1.41 4.70 -23.27
C SER A 406 -1.41 5.68 -24.45
N THR A 407 -2.29 5.44 -25.42
CA THR A 407 -2.49 6.31 -26.59
C THR A 407 -3.48 7.44 -26.33
N TYR A 408 -4.09 7.52 -25.15
CA TYR A 408 -5.03 8.58 -24.77
C TYR A 408 -4.31 9.86 -24.34
N VAL A 409 -3.45 10.34 -25.24
CA VAL A 409 -2.53 11.46 -25.04
C VAL A 409 -2.82 12.56 -26.07
N LYS A 410 -2.20 13.74 -25.91
CA LYS A 410 -2.38 14.85 -26.85
C LYS A 410 -1.86 14.55 -28.25
N ASP A 411 -0.63 14.04 -28.35
CA ASP A 411 -0.05 13.57 -29.61
C ASP A 411 0.62 12.19 -29.41
N PRO A 412 0.03 11.09 -29.91
CA PRO A 412 0.60 9.75 -29.75
C PRO A 412 1.99 9.54 -30.36
N SER A 413 2.49 10.47 -31.19
CA SER A 413 3.85 10.41 -31.74
C SER A 413 4.90 11.10 -30.86
N VAL A 414 4.48 11.93 -29.89
CA VAL A 414 5.35 12.73 -29.03
C VAL A 414 5.16 12.39 -27.54
N ASP A 415 3.93 12.12 -27.12
CA ASP A 415 3.54 11.86 -25.74
C ASP A 415 3.56 10.36 -25.42
N VAL A 416 4.62 9.68 -25.84
CA VAL A 416 4.86 8.27 -25.53
C VAL A 416 5.58 8.16 -24.19
N GLY A 417 5.20 7.20 -23.33
CA GLY A 417 5.92 6.98 -22.07
C GLY A 417 7.36 6.53 -22.32
N HIS A 418 8.36 7.24 -21.77
CA HIS A 418 9.77 6.93 -22.05
C HIS A 418 10.75 7.31 -20.94
N ASP A 419 11.92 6.68 -20.95
CA ASP A 419 13.04 6.96 -20.03
C ASP A 419 12.67 6.90 -18.54
N ASN A 420 11.63 6.13 -18.21
CA ASN A 420 11.26 5.89 -16.82
C ASN A 420 12.18 4.84 -16.18
N VAL A 421 12.33 4.91 -14.86
CA VAL A 421 13.25 4.05 -14.10
C VAL A 421 12.55 3.43 -12.91
N PHE A 422 12.48 2.10 -12.88
CA PHE A 422 12.14 1.37 -11.67
C PHE A 422 13.41 0.70 -11.16
N SER A 423 13.93 1.16 -10.02
CA SER A 423 15.19 0.63 -9.51
C SER A 423 15.27 0.43 -8.00
N ASN A 424 15.94 -0.65 -7.57
CA ASN A 424 16.10 -1.00 -6.16
C ASN A 424 14.75 -1.18 -5.45
N ASN A 425 13.75 -1.79 -6.08
CA ASN A 425 12.46 -2.06 -5.45
C ASN A 425 12.34 -3.54 -5.06
N THR A 426 11.69 -3.82 -3.94
CA THR A 426 11.31 -5.19 -3.52
C THR A 426 9.83 -5.38 -3.76
N ILE A 427 9.46 -6.36 -4.58
CA ILE A 427 8.09 -6.72 -4.92
C ILE A 427 7.85 -8.18 -4.53
N GLN A 428 6.85 -8.39 -3.70
CA GLN A 428 6.56 -9.68 -3.11
C GLN A 428 5.05 -9.96 -3.20
N LEU A 429 4.69 -11.20 -3.50
CA LEU A 429 3.31 -11.68 -3.37
C LEU A 429 2.23 -10.89 -4.14
N PRO A 430 2.44 -10.34 -5.35
CA PRO A 430 1.31 -9.81 -6.11
C PRO A 430 0.29 -10.94 -6.33
N TRP A 431 -0.94 -10.72 -5.88
CA TRP A 431 -1.99 -11.73 -5.88
C TRP A 431 -2.68 -11.86 -7.24
N ARG A 432 -2.48 -10.86 -8.12
CA ARG A 432 -2.87 -10.86 -9.53
C ARG A 432 -1.85 -10.07 -10.38
N ALA A 433 -1.73 -10.44 -11.65
CA ALA A 433 -0.83 -9.82 -12.63
C ALA A 433 0.64 -9.80 -12.19
N ASN A 434 1.44 -8.88 -12.75
CA ASN A 434 2.89 -9.00 -12.75
C ASN A 434 3.52 -8.34 -11.52
N GLY A 435 4.80 -8.62 -11.28
CA GLY A 435 5.59 -7.75 -10.41
C GLY A 435 5.85 -6.40 -11.06
N ILE A 436 6.44 -6.41 -12.25
CA ILE A 436 6.73 -5.22 -13.05
C ILE A 436 6.24 -5.41 -14.48
N ALA A 437 5.53 -4.44 -15.04
CA ALA A 437 5.09 -4.48 -16.44
C ALA A 437 5.52 -3.23 -17.22
N VAL A 438 5.90 -3.44 -18.48
CA VAL A 438 6.15 -2.37 -19.46
C VAL A 438 5.33 -2.66 -20.71
N TYR A 439 4.25 -1.91 -20.89
CA TYR A 439 3.33 -1.99 -22.02
C TYR A 439 3.67 -0.88 -23.02
N GLY A 440 4.65 -1.14 -23.90
CA GLY A 440 5.15 -0.16 -24.87
C GLY A 440 6.04 0.94 -24.27
N GLY A 441 6.23 2.00 -25.05
CA GLY A 441 7.19 3.06 -24.74
C GLY A 441 8.62 2.75 -25.18
N TYR A 442 9.58 3.58 -24.78
CA TYR A 442 11.01 3.38 -25.09
C TYR A 442 11.92 3.90 -23.98
N GLY A 443 13.16 3.45 -23.92
CA GLY A 443 14.15 3.96 -22.95
C GLY A 443 13.88 3.62 -21.47
N ASN A 444 12.77 2.95 -21.14
CA ASN A 444 12.44 2.54 -19.78
C ASN A 444 13.49 1.53 -19.25
N ARG A 445 13.88 1.68 -17.97
CA ARG A 445 14.91 0.87 -17.31
C ARG A 445 14.39 0.23 -16.04
N ILE A 446 14.58 -1.09 -15.95
CA ILE A 446 14.19 -1.91 -14.79
C ILE A 446 15.46 -2.49 -14.18
N GLU A 447 15.94 -1.90 -13.08
CA GLU A 447 17.32 -2.09 -12.59
C GLU A 447 17.36 -2.52 -11.11
N ASN A 448 18.11 -3.57 -10.77
CA ASN A 448 18.34 -3.99 -9.38
C ASN A 448 17.07 -4.22 -8.51
N ASN A 449 15.92 -4.54 -9.12
CA ASN A 449 14.72 -4.92 -8.38
C ASN A 449 14.80 -6.39 -7.93
N LEU A 450 14.08 -6.71 -6.85
CA LEU A 450 13.82 -8.06 -6.37
C LEU A 450 12.32 -8.35 -6.53
N VAL A 451 11.96 -9.38 -7.28
CA VAL A 451 10.57 -9.77 -7.52
C VAL A 451 10.41 -11.26 -7.21
N TYR A 452 9.49 -11.60 -6.30
CA TYR A 452 9.26 -12.99 -5.91
C TYR A 452 7.81 -13.23 -5.48
N ASP A 453 7.47 -14.51 -5.47
CA ASP A 453 6.18 -15.03 -5.07
C ASP A 453 4.93 -14.49 -5.79
N THR A 454 5.06 -14.15 -7.08
CA THR A 454 3.92 -13.79 -7.93
C THR A 454 2.90 -14.93 -8.04
N MET A 455 1.61 -14.62 -7.97
CA MET A 455 0.56 -15.66 -7.90
C MET A 455 0.30 -16.36 -9.24
N ASN A 456 -0.04 -15.60 -10.28
CA ASN A 456 -0.54 -16.14 -11.54
C ASN A 456 0.10 -15.56 -12.81
N TYR A 457 1.06 -14.64 -12.70
CA TYR A 457 1.72 -13.96 -13.82
C TYR A 457 3.25 -13.84 -13.59
N PRO A 458 4.01 -13.47 -14.65
CA PRO A 458 5.45 -13.26 -14.57
C PRO A 458 5.90 -12.25 -13.50
N GLY A 459 7.15 -12.39 -13.05
CA GLY A 459 7.80 -11.34 -12.27
C GLY A 459 7.99 -10.05 -13.07
N ILE A 460 8.34 -10.17 -14.36
CA ILE A 460 8.48 -9.03 -15.29
C ILE A 460 7.77 -9.36 -16.61
N MET A 461 6.88 -8.47 -17.05
CA MET A 461 6.19 -8.53 -18.35
C MET A 461 6.63 -7.39 -19.25
N LEU A 462 6.98 -7.72 -20.50
CA LEU A 462 7.25 -6.75 -21.55
C LEU A 462 6.27 -7.04 -22.69
N ALA A 463 5.41 -6.10 -23.01
CA ALA A 463 4.31 -6.27 -23.97
C ALA A 463 4.44 -5.36 -25.19
#